data_AF-A0A9W8RBB7-F1
#
_entry.id   AF-A0A9W8RBB7-F1
#
_cell.length_a   1.000
_cell.length_b   1.000
_cell.length_c   1.000
_cell.angle_alpha   90.00
_cell.angle_beta   90.00
_cell.angle_gamma   90.00
#
_symmetry.space_group_name_H-M   'P 1'
#
loop_
_entity.id
_entity.type
_entity.pdbx_description
1 polymer ?
#
loop_
_entity_poly.entity_id
_entity_poly.type
_entity_poly.pdbx_seq_one_letter_code
_entity_poly.pdbx_strand_id
1 'polypeptide(L)'
;MKLRAPQELDTETLRGVANTLSQLHKLGLLSVVVIDCGTDENRLTFQDQAFRLCEAIDGFGDIGARLVKNAIVRSEDNSPADVRVEDRGFMDRILRHRMMPVIPSLLSRSETQAPQPVDSNKVVLALTRYFAGLQSSGTVDSTGTKLHPKTVALVERIIILDPLGAVPMTGRPGASHRFINLEQEYGSILKELMGPDGSPLAEESPLRASITAHAANLTLARDALAILPSTSSALITTPDAAANVVATTNRANPALEDEPFEFGGMVTTRRKKNPLLHNLLTDKPVFSSSLPIARAPANSGKAPLIGVSTGSTLLKRGMPLTIFPNPRENPWRPPEPGGPRLRLTDKDIDLPRLVHLIEDSFGRKLDVDDYLKRVNENIAGIIIAGEYEGGAILTWERPEGLDDQTAHEQGRYVPYLDKFAVLRKSQGSGGVADVVFNAMVRGCFPDGVCWRSRKDNPVNKWYFERSTGTSKLSGCNWTMFWTTPGLDPRHPTLRDYESVCRGVEPSWADNKHILD
;
A
#
# COMPACT_ATOMS: atom_id res chain seq x y z
N MET A 1 -5.46 10.87 -13.36
CA MET A 1 -6.52 10.93 -12.34
C MET A 1 -7.83 10.52 -12.99
N LYS A 2 -8.63 9.67 -12.34
CA LYS A 2 -10.01 9.36 -12.69
C LYS A 2 -10.93 10.09 -11.71
N LEU A 3 -11.92 10.82 -12.20
CA LEU A 3 -12.95 11.49 -11.40
C LEU A 3 -14.31 10.83 -11.69
N ARG A 4 -14.86 10.14 -10.69
CA ARG A 4 -16.14 9.44 -10.79
C ARG A 4 -17.31 10.31 -10.34
N ALA A 5 -18.42 10.19 -11.06
CA ALA A 5 -19.70 10.86 -10.83
C ALA A 5 -19.57 12.38 -10.57
N PRO A 6 -18.83 13.15 -11.39
CA PRO A 6 -18.70 14.59 -11.17
C PRO A 6 -20.03 15.36 -11.22
N GLN A 7 -21.05 14.80 -11.87
CA GLN A 7 -22.40 15.35 -11.87
C GLN A 7 -23.06 15.37 -10.49
N GLU A 8 -22.64 14.50 -9.58
CA GLU A 8 -23.13 14.44 -8.19
C GLU A 8 -22.38 15.41 -7.27
N LEU A 9 -21.27 16.00 -7.73
CA LEU A 9 -20.44 16.89 -6.93
C LEU A 9 -21.01 18.31 -6.93
N ASP A 10 -21.08 18.89 -5.73
CA ASP A 10 -21.35 20.30 -5.55
C ASP A 10 -20.19 21.17 -6.08
N THR A 11 -20.48 22.43 -6.33
CA THR A 11 -19.52 23.36 -6.95
C THR A 11 -18.35 23.70 -6.03
N GLU A 12 -18.52 23.68 -4.70
CA GLU A 12 -17.44 23.94 -3.76
C GLU A 12 -16.43 22.79 -3.77
N THR A 13 -16.91 21.55 -3.71
CA THR A 13 -16.07 20.35 -3.77
C THR A 13 -15.33 20.26 -5.10
N LEU A 14 -16.01 20.49 -6.23
CA LEU A 14 -15.35 20.50 -7.55
C LEU A 14 -14.27 21.58 -7.63
N ARG A 15 -14.54 22.78 -7.10
CA ARG A 15 -13.57 23.88 -7.04
C ARG A 15 -12.39 23.53 -6.13
N GLY A 16 -12.63 22.82 -5.02
CA GLY A 16 -11.57 22.31 -4.15
C GLY A 16 -10.69 21.26 -4.84
N VAL A 17 -11.28 20.34 -5.60
CA VAL A 17 -10.53 19.38 -6.43
C VAL A 17 -9.67 20.12 -7.47
N ALA A 18 -10.22 21.12 -8.14
CA ALA A 18 -9.49 21.96 -9.10
C ALA A 18 -8.32 22.72 -8.45
N ASN A 19 -8.49 23.25 -7.24
CA ASN A 19 -7.40 23.86 -6.46
C ASN A 19 -6.28 22.85 -6.16
N THR A 20 -6.63 21.63 -5.76
CA THR A 20 -5.64 20.58 -5.51
C THR A 20 -4.88 20.20 -6.78
N LEU A 21 -5.57 20.06 -7.91
CA LEU A 21 -4.95 19.85 -9.23
C LEU A 21 -3.98 20.99 -9.60
N SER A 22 -4.37 22.24 -9.35
CA SER A 22 -3.52 23.42 -9.56
C SER A 22 -2.26 23.38 -8.68
N GLN A 23 -2.38 22.94 -7.42
CA GLN A 23 -1.24 22.77 -6.53
C GLN A 23 -0.29 21.66 -7.00
N LEU A 24 -0.81 20.53 -7.49
CA LEU A 24 0.00 19.46 -8.08
C LEU A 24 0.81 19.97 -9.28
N HIS A 25 0.18 20.74 -10.14
CA HIS A 25 0.87 21.36 -11.28
C HIS A 25 1.97 22.34 -10.84
N LYS A 26 1.72 23.17 -9.82
CA LYS A 26 2.74 24.08 -9.25
C LYS A 26 3.95 23.33 -8.67
N LEU A 27 3.76 22.10 -8.21
CA LEU A 27 4.84 21.20 -7.78
C LEU A 27 5.55 20.51 -8.95
N GLY A 28 5.21 20.84 -10.20
CA GLY A 28 5.83 20.32 -11.42
C GLY A 28 5.16 19.08 -12.01
N LEU A 29 4.04 18.62 -11.43
CA LEU A 29 3.39 17.38 -11.84
C LEU A 29 2.25 17.64 -12.83
N LEU A 30 2.41 17.16 -14.06
CA LEU A 30 1.37 17.23 -15.07
C LEU A 30 0.34 16.12 -14.83
N SER A 31 -0.94 16.48 -14.77
CA SER A 31 -2.01 15.50 -14.57
C SER A 31 -2.92 15.39 -15.79
N VAL A 32 -3.20 14.15 -16.18
CA VAL A 32 -4.24 13.80 -17.16
C VAL A 32 -5.48 13.42 -16.38
N VAL A 33 -6.64 14.02 -16.68
CA VAL A 33 -7.90 13.77 -15.96
C VAL A 33 -8.87 13.01 -16.86
N VAL A 34 -9.40 11.90 -16.37
CA VAL A 34 -10.47 11.12 -17.01
C VAL A 34 -11.77 11.37 -16.26
N ILE A 35 -12.81 11.76 -17.00
CA ILE A 35 -14.16 12.01 -16.47
C ILE A 35 -15.01 10.76 -16.66
N ASP A 36 -15.57 10.26 -15.55
CA ASP A 36 -16.44 9.10 -15.49
C ASP A 36 -17.81 9.49 -14.94
N CYS A 37 -18.81 9.67 -15.81
CA CYS A 37 -20.18 9.94 -15.41
C CYS A 37 -21.02 8.64 -15.26
N GLY A 38 -20.50 7.47 -15.63
CA GLY A 38 -21.27 6.23 -15.75
C GLY A 38 -21.68 5.90 -17.19
N THR A 39 -21.82 4.61 -17.51
CA THR A 39 -22.10 4.14 -18.88
C THR A 39 -23.53 4.40 -19.34
N ASP A 40 -24.46 4.60 -18.40
CA ASP A 40 -25.87 4.83 -18.68
C ASP A 40 -26.19 6.31 -18.93
N GLU A 41 -25.22 7.19 -18.71
CA GLU A 41 -25.34 8.64 -18.91
C GLU A 41 -25.22 9.06 -20.38
N ASN A 42 -25.79 10.23 -20.71
CA ASN A 42 -25.70 10.77 -22.07
C ASN A 42 -24.34 11.43 -22.34
N ARG A 43 -23.90 11.43 -23.61
CA ARG A 43 -22.68 12.11 -24.09
C ARG A 43 -22.61 13.59 -23.71
N LEU A 44 -23.76 14.26 -23.60
CA LEU A 44 -23.83 15.68 -23.23
C LEU A 44 -23.40 15.87 -21.77
N THR A 45 -23.85 14.99 -20.86
CA THR A 45 -23.42 14.99 -19.46
C THR A 45 -21.89 14.93 -19.34
N PHE A 46 -21.24 14.06 -20.11
CA PHE A 46 -19.78 13.96 -20.14
C PHE A 46 -19.10 15.25 -20.62
N GLN A 47 -19.65 15.90 -21.65
CA GLN A 47 -19.11 17.15 -22.19
C GLN A 47 -19.28 18.30 -21.19
N ASP A 48 -20.46 18.42 -20.59
CA ASP A 48 -20.78 19.46 -19.62
C ASP A 48 -19.92 19.32 -18.36
N GLN A 49 -19.78 18.11 -17.80
CA GLN A 49 -18.95 17.91 -16.61
C GLN A 49 -17.45 18.10 -16.91
N ALA A 50 -16.98 17.72 -18.10
CA ALA A 50 -15.60 17.96 -18.49
C ALA A 50 -15.32 19.47 -18.67
N PHE A 51 -16.26 20.22 -19.24
CA PHE A 51 -16.15 21.68 -19.37
C PHE A 51 -16.21 22.37 -18.01
N ARG A 52 -17.16 21.97 -17.14
CA ARG A 52 -17.29 22.45 -15.75
C ARG A 52 -15.98 22.28 -14.97
N LEU A 53 -15.29 21.15 -15.12
CA LEU A 53 -13.97 20.96 -14.50
C LEU A 53 -12.89 21.85 -15.14
N CYS A 54 -12.90 22.02 -16.46
CA CYS A 54 -11.94 22.91 -17.13
C CYS A 54 -12.07 24.35 -16.63
N GLU A 55 -13.30 24.88 -16.58
CA GLU A 55 -13.58 26.22 -16.04
C GLU A 55 -13.13 26.35 -14.58
N ALA A 56 -13.40 25.33 -13.76
CA ALA A 56 -12.97 25.33 -12.36
C ALA A 56 -11.43 25.37 -12.23
N ILE A 57 -10.68 24.69 -13.10
CA ILE A 57 -9.21 24.70 -13.11
C ILE A 57 -8.69 26.06 -13.60
N ASP A 58 -9.25 26.60 -14.68
CA ASP A 58 -8.85 27.88 -15.26
C ASP A 58 -9.05 29.04 -14.27
N GLY A 59 -10.00 28.92 -13.33
CA GLY A 59 -10.18 29.87 -12.23
C GLY A 59 -9.01 29.98 -11.23
N PHE A 60 -8.05 29.04 -11.23
CA PHE A 60 -6.91 29.02 -10.28
C PHE A 60 -5.55 29.43 -10.87
N GLY A 61 -5.52 29.91 -12.12
CA GLY A 61 -4.33 30.52 -12.75
C GLY A 61 -4.03 30.01 -14.16
N ASP A 62 -2.83 30.32 -14.67
CA ASP A 62 -2.41 30.15 -16.07
C ASP A 62 -2.15 28.70 -16.52
N ILE A 63 -2.52 27.71 -15.70
CA ILE A 63 -2.22 26.30 -15.92
C ILE A 63 -2.94 25.78 -17.17
N GLY A 64 -4.18 26.25 -17.39
CA GLY A 64 -5.00 25.89 -18.54
C GLY A 64 -5.43 24.42 -18.52
N ALA A 65 -6.73 24.16 -18.44
CA ALA A 65 -7.29 22.84 -18.74
C ALA A 65 -7.84 22.80 -20.17
N ARG A 66 -7.66 21.69 -20.88
CA ARG A 66 -8.16 21.53 -22.25
C ARG A 66 -8.94 20.23 -22.39
N LEU A 67 -10.17 20.36 -22.88
CA LEU A 67 -11.01 19.23 -23.24
C LEU A 67 -10.42 18.51 -24.45
N VAL A 68 -10.15 17.22 -24.29
CA VAL A 68 -9.68 16.35 -25.37
C VAL A 68 -10.85 15.51 -25.86
N LYS A 69 -11.33 15.82 -27.08
CA LYS A 69 -12.44 15.09 -27.70
C LYS A 69 -11.92 13.94 -28.55
N ASN A 70 -12.68 12.85 -28.63
CA ASN A 70 -12.45 11.72 -29.54
C ASN A 70 -11.04 11.08 -29.44
N ALA A 71 -10.39 11.16 -28.28
CA ALA A 71 -9.07 10.54 -28.07
C ALA A 71 -9.14 9.01 -27.99
N ILE A 72 -10.32 8.46 -27.77
CA ILE A 72 -10.52 7.06 -27.43
C ILE A 72 -11.27 6.39 -28.58
N VAL A 73 -10.65 5.38 -29.18
CA VAL A 73 -11.18 4.65 -30.33
C VAL A 73 -11.16 3.14 -30.09
N ARG A 74 -11.95 2.40 -30.85
CA ARG A 74 -11.99 0.93 -30.73
C ARG A 74 -10.69 0.32 -31.24
N SER A 75 -10.19 -0.70 -30.55
CA SER A 75 -9.07 -1.50 -31.07
C SER A 75 -9.57 -2.40 -32.20
N GLU A 76 -8.87 -2.43 -33.34
CA GLU A 76 -9.16 -3.34 -34.46
C GLU A 76 -8.51 -4.71 -34.24
N ASP A 77 -7.41 -4.75 -33.49
CA ASP A 77 -6.79 -5.99 -33.05
C ASP A 77 -7.72 -6.66 -32.05
N ASN A 78 -7.93 -7.98 -32.22
CA ASN A 78 -8.72 -8.89 -31.36
C ASN A 78 -8.12 -9.05 -29.94
N SER A 79 -7.44 -8.02 -29.45
CA SER A 79 -6.79 -7.94 -28.15
C SER A 79 -7.84 -7.79 -27.04
N PRO A 80 -7.52 -8.24 -25.82
CA PRO A 80 -8.40 -8.06 -24.66
C PRO A 80 -8.63 -6.57 -24.28
N ALA A 81 -7.85 -5.64 -24.86
CA ALA A 81 -8.09 -4.21 -24.74
C ALA A 81 -9.00 -3.73 -25.87
N ASP A 82 -10.30 -3.70 -25.62
CA ASP A 82 -11.35 -3.24 -26.56
C ASP A 82 -11.20 -1.76 -27.01
N VAL A 83 -10.25 -1.03 -26.42
CA VAL A 83 -10.08 0.42 -26.54
C VAL A 83 -8.60 0.82 -26.66
N ARG A 84 -8.28 1.76 -27.56
CA ARG A 84 -6.96 2.38 -27.75
C ARG A 84 -7.02 3.91 -27.76
N VAL A 85 -5.90 4.56 -27.48
CA VAL A 85 -5.76 6.02 -27.54
C VAL A 85 -5.29 6.43 -28.93
N GLU A 86 -6.05 7.27 -29.61
CA GLU A 86 -5.64 7.89 -30.87
C GLU A 86 -5.35 9.36 -30.63
N ASP A 87 -4.07 9.69 -30.46
CA ASP A 87 -3.61 11.06 -30.32
C ASP A 87 -3.02 11.56 -31.64
N ARG A 88 -3.74 12.44 -32.35
CA ARG A 88 -3.23 13.17 -33.52
C ARG A 88 -2.30 14.33 -33.11
N GLY A 89 -1.42 14.08 -32.13
CA GLY A 89 -0.50 15.04 -31.52
C GLY A 89 -1.15 16.15 -30.69
N PHE A 90 -2.43 16.04 -30.35
CA PHE A 90 -3.14 17.04 -29.56
C PHE A 90 -2.80 16.94 -28.07
N MET A 91 -2.78 15.72 -27.53
CA MET A 91 -2.43 15.46 -26.14
C MET A 91 -0.95 15.79 -25.88
N ASP A 92 -0.06 15.41 -26.79
CA ASP A 92 1.36 15.81 -26.73
C ASP A 92 1.54 17.34 -26.68
N ARG A 93 0.83 18.08 -27.53
CA ARG A 93 0.84 19.56 -27.49
C ARG A 93 0.34 20.12 -26.16
N ILE A 94 -0.78 19.61 -25.63
CA ILE A 94 -1.32 20.04 -24.34
C ILE A 94 -0.27 19.84 -23.23
N LEU A 95 0.35 18.66 -23.17
CA LEU A 95 1.34 18.33 -22.14
C LEU A 95 2.63 19.14 -22.28
N ARG A 96 3.11 19.39 -23.51
CA ARG A 96 4.28 20.25 -23.77
C ARG A 96 4.06 21.70 -23.36
N HIS A 97 2.84 22.21 -23.53
CA HIS A 97 2.42 23.51 -23.01
C HIS A 97 2.11 23.50 -21.51
N ARG A 98 2.37 22.37 -20.81
CA ARG A 98 2.10 22.15 -19.39
C ARG A 98 0.62 22.29 -19.01
N MET A 99 -0.29 22.23 -19.98
CA MET A 99 -1.72 22.25 -19.75
C MET A 99 -2.25 20.88 -19.32
N MET A 100 -3.44 20.86 -18.72
CA MET A 100 -4.07 19.65 -18.20
C MET A 100 -5.10 19.09 -19.21
N PRO A 101 -4.86 17.92 -19.82
CA PRO A 101 -5.86 17.29 -20.68
C PRO A 101 -6.99 16.70 -19.82
N VAL A 102 -8.22 17.10 -20.11
CA VAL A 102 -9.46 16.54 -19.53
C VAL A 102 -10.14 15.68 -20.59
N ILE A 103 -10.24 14.38 -20.33
CA ILE A 103 -10.67 13.35 -21.28
C ILE A 103 -12.00 12.75 -20.78
N PRO A 104 -13.12 12.95 -21.48
CA PRO A 104 -14.36 12.23 -21.18
C PRO A 104 -14.24 10.76 -21.60
N SER A 105 -14.78 9.83 -20.82
CA SER A 105 -14.79 8.40 -21.17
C SER A 105 -15.84 8.08 -22.24
N LEU A 106 -15.60 8.61 -23.46
CA LEU A 106 -16.43 8.44 -24.65
C LEU A 106 -15.62 7.74 -25.75
N LEU A 107 -16.16 6.66 -26.30
CA LEU A 107 -15.59 5.91 -27.41
C LEU A 107 -16.07 6.47 -28.75
N SER A 108 -15.13 6.83 -29.63
CA SER A 108 -15.42 7.17 -31.02
C SER A 108 -15.22 5.93 -31.90
N ARG A 109 -16.26 5.56 -32.67
CA ARG A 109 -16.24 4.41 -33.60
C ARG A 109 -15.84 4.80 -35.03
N SER A 110 -16.12 6.03 -35.43
CA SER A 110 -15.88 6.60 -36.76
C SER A 110 -15.98 8.12 -36.65
N GLU A 111 -15.36 8.87 -37.56
CA GLU A 111 -15.54 10.33 -37.67
C GLU A 111 -17.01 10.72 -37.91
N THR A 112 -17.83 9.79 -38.40
CA THR A 112 -19.24 10.02 -38.74
C THR A 112 -20.24 9.61 -37.66
N GLN A 113 -19.85 8.80 -36.67
CA GLN A 113 -20.75 8.34 -35.60
C GLN A 113 -20.55 9.14 -34.31
N ALA A 114 -21.66 9.40 -33.62
CA ALA A 114 -21.62 10.07 -32.33
C ALA A 114 -20.85 9.19 -31.30
N PRO A 115 -19.95 9.80 -30.49
CA PRO A 115 -19.26 9.07 -29.44
C PRO A 115 -20.23 8.48 -28.40
N GLN A 116 -19.95 7.27 -27.94
CA GLN A 116 -20.77 6.55 -26.96
C GLN A 116 -20.03 6.44 -25.61
N PRO A 117 -20.73 6.46 -24.46
CA PRO A 117 -20.14 6.15 -23.17
C PRO A 117 -19.41 4.80 -23.19
N VAL A 118 -18.25 4.76 -22.55
CA VAL A 118 -17.46 3.54 -22.35
C VAL A 118 -16.97 3.47 -20.93
N ASP A 119 -16.74 2.25 -20.44
CA ASP A 119 -16.14 2.01 -19.13
C ASP A 119 -14.84 2.82 -18.97
N SER A 120 -14.85 3.73 -18.01
CA SER A 120 -13.73 4.61 -17.69
C SER A 120 -12.49 3.83 -17.23
N ASN A 121 -12.64 2.63 -16.67
CA ASN A 121 -11.52 1.77 -16.30
C ASN A 121 -10.74 1.32 -17.54
N LYS A 122 -11.44 0.94 -18.62
CA LYS A 122 -10.82 0.62 -19.91
C LYS A 122 -10.08 1.84 -20.48
N VAL A 123 -10.63 3.04 -20.34
CA VAL A 123 -10.00 4.30 -20.79
C VAL A 123 -8.72 4.59 -20.01
N VAL A 124 -8.75 4.47 -18.68
CA VAL A 124 -7.55 4.66 -17.84
C VAL A 124 -6.46 3.66 -18.19
N LEU A 125 -6.81 2.38 -18.40
CA LEU A 125 -5.85 1.36 -18.83
C LEU A 125 -5.29 1.64 -20.22
N ALA A 126 -6.11 2.09 -21.17
CA ALA A 126 -5.66 2.47 -22.51
C ALA A 126 -4.67 3.66 -22.44
N LEU A 127 -4.98 4.70 -21.67
CA LEU A 127 -4.06 5.82 -21.43
C LEU A 127 -2.76 5.38 -20.76
N THR A 128 -2.85 4.46 -19.79
CA THR A 128 -1.66 3.93 -19.10
C THR A 128 -0.75 3.18 -20.09
N ARG A 129 -1.32 2.34 -20.96
CA ARG A 129 -0.57 1.65 -22.02
C ARG A 129 0.01 2.63 -23.04
N TYR A 130 -0.75 3.66 -23.42
CA TYR A 130 -0.30 4.70 -24.34
C TYR A 130 0.92 5.44 -23.77
N PHE A 131 0.85 5.92 -22.53
CA PHE A 131 1.97 6.65 -21.91
C PHE A 131 3.19 5.77 -21.68
N ALA A 132 2.99 4.51 -21.28
CA ALA A 132 4.06 3.54 -21.11
C ALA A 132 4.74 3.15 -22.44
N GLY A 133 4.16 3.49 -23.59
CA GLY A 133 4.66 3.05 -24.89
C GLY A 133 4.40 1.56 -25.13
N LEU A 134 3.27 1.03 -24.66
CA LEU A 134 2.86 -0.37 -24.86
C LEU A 134 1.77 -0.51 -25.92
N GLN A 135 1.30 0.60 -26.48
CA GLN A 135 0.31 0.59 -27.56
C GLN A 135 1.02 0.49 -28.91
N SER A 136 0.76 -0.58 -29.66
CA SER A 136 1.22 -0.70 -31.05
C SER A 136 0.54 0.37 -31.90
N SER A 137 1.30 1.35 -32.37
CA SER A 137 0.81 2.27 -33.39
C SER A 137 0.75 1.51 -34.72
N GLY A 138 -0.44 1.33 -35.28
CA GLY A 138 -0.61 0.77 -36.63
C GLY A 138 -0.04 1.66 -37.75
N THR A 139 0.62 2.77 -37.41
CA THR A 139 1.29 3.66 -38.36
C THR A 139 2.54 2.96 -38.91
N VAL A 140 2.39 2.38 -40.08
CA VAL A 140 3.50 1.97 -40.94
C VAL A 140 4.14 3.24 -41.50
N ASP A 141 5.45 3.41 -41.30
CA ASP A 141 6.17 4.52 -41.93
C ASP A 141 6.13 4.35 -43.46
N SER A 142 6.36 5.42 -44.23
CA SER A 142 6.39 5.37 -45.70
C SER A 142 7.43 4.38 -46.29
N THR A 143 8.28 3.81 -45.44
CA THR A 143 9.30 2.79 -45.74
C THR A 143 8.92 1.36 -45.35
N GLY A 144 7.71 1.11 -44.82
CA GLY A 144 7.25 -0.24 -44.43
C GLY A 144 7.77 -0.72 -43.07
N THR A 145 8.49 0.13 -42.31
CA THR A 145 9.05 -0.25 -41.01
C THR A 145 8.02 0.02 -39.91
N LYS A 146 7.69 -0.99 -39.09
CA LYS A 146 6.82 -0.81 -37.91
C LYS A 146 7.52 0.12 -36.92
N LEU A 147 6.92 1.27 -36.62
CA LEU A 147 7.47 2.20 -35.63
C LEU A 147 7.49 1.53 -34.26
N HIS A 148 8.66 1.43 -33.63
CA HIS A 148 8.76 0.87 -32.30
C HIS A 148 8.00 1.75 -31.29
N PRO A 149 7.20 1.17 -30.40
CA PRO A 149 6.53 1.91 -29.34
C PRO A 149 7.56 2.69 -28.52
N LYS A 150 7.40 4.01 -28.43
CA LYS A 150 8.23 4.88 -27.59
C LYS A 150 7.43 5.27 -26.36
N THR A 151 8.05 5.20 -25.19
CA THR A 151 7.46 5.72 -23.95
C THR A 151 7.18 7.20 -24.13
N VAL A 152 5.92 7.59 -23.98
CA VAL A 152 5.46 8.98 -24.16
C VAL A 152 5.69 9.76 -22.87
N ALA A 153 5.42 9.16 -21.71
CA ALA A 153 5.62 9.78 -20.40
C ALA A 153 5.78 8.73 -19.29
N LEU A 154 6.50 9.11 -18.22
CA LEU A 154 6.57 8.32 -16.99
C LEU A 154 5.33 8.61 -16.13
N VAL A 155 4.47 7.61 -15.94
CA VAL A 155 3.30 7.73 -15.06
C VAL A 155 3.69 7.33 -13.65
N GLU A 156 3.92 8.31 -12.77
CA GLU A 156 4.25 8.05 -11.37
C GLU A 156 3.04 7.64 -10.53
N ARG A 157 1.86 8.19 -10.83
CA ARG A 157 0.68 8.03 -9.96
C ARG A 157 -0.65 7.89 -10.69
N ILE A 158 -1.48 6.99 -10.17
CA ILE A 158 -2.88 6.81 -10.58
C ILE A 158 -3.78 7.21 -9.42
N ILE A 159 -4.46 8.35 -9.57
CA ILE A 159 -5.39 8.85 -8.55
C ILE A 159 -6.82 8.51 -8.98
N ILE A 160 -7.58 7.83 -8.13
CA ILE A 160 -8.99 7.52 -8.32
C ILE A 160 -9.77 8.33 -7.28
N LEU A 161 -10.54 9.31 -7.76
CA LEU A 161 -11.48 10.06 -6.94
C LEU A 161 -12.86 9.43 -7.09
N ASP A 162 -13.29 8.71 -6.07
CA ASP A 162 -14.54 7.98 -6.02
C ASP A 162 -15.32 8.39 -4.75
N PRO A 163 -16.62 8.74 -4.84
CA PRO A 163 -17.45 9.04 -3.66
C PRO A 163 -17.40 7.97 -2.55
N LEU A 164 -17.16 6.70 -2.91
CA LEU A 164 -17.05 5.60 -1.96
C LEU A 164 -15.79 5.69 -1.07
N GLY A 165 -14.72 6.30 -1.58
CA GLY A 165 -13.46 6.49 -0.86
C GLY A 165 -12.63 5.21 -0.69
N ALA A 166 -11.97 5.08 0.47
CA ALA A 166 -11.03 4.00 0.74
C ALA A 166 -11.65 2.59 0.65
N VAL A 167 -10.80 1.61 0.33
CA VAL A 167 -11.18 0.19 0.25
C VAL A 167 -11.52 -0.32 1.67
N PRO A 168 -12.74 -0.81 1.92
CA PRO A 168 -13.17 -1.24 3.24
C PRO A 168 -12.45 -2.53 3.69
N MET A 169 -12.39 -2.75 5.00
CA MET A 169 -12.08 -4.05 5.61
C MET A 169 -13.40 -4.69 6.03
N THR A 170 -13.69 -5.91 5.57
CA THR A 170 -14.90 -6.62 6.01
C THR A 170 -14.70 -7.19 7.42
N GLY A 171 -15.81 -7.47 8.11
CA GLY A 171 -15.80 -7.92 9.50
C GLY A 171 -15.58 -6.81 10.54
N ARG A 172 -15.27 -5.57 10.14
CA ARG A 172 -15.18 -4.40 11.04
C ARG A 172 -15.86 -3.17 10.44
N PRO A 173 -17.08 -2.81 10.88
CA PRO A 173 -17.78 -1.64 10.39
C PRO A 173 -16.94 -0.36 10.53
N GLY A 174 -16.78 0.39 9.43
CA GLY A 174 -16.06 1.68 9.40
C GLY A 174 -14.54 1.59 9.28
N ALA A 175 -13.95 0.39 9.25
CA ALA A 175 -12.51 0.23 9.09
C ALA A 175 -12.14 0.10 7.59
N SER A 176 -11.06 0.75 7.17
CA SER A 176 -10.59 0.73 5.78
C SER A 176 -9.09 0.51 5.68
N HIS A 177 -8.67 -0.08 4.55
CA HIS A 177 -7.27 -0.27 4.20
C HIS A 177 -6.61 1.07 3.92
N ARG A 178 -5.54 1.39 4.66
CA ARG A 178 -4.75 2.63 4.43
C ARG A 178 -3.65 2.45 3.40
N PHE A 179 -3.08 1.25 3.37
CA PHE A 179 -2.09 0.83 2.40
C PHE A 179 -2.39 -0.60 1.99
N ILE A 180 -2.21 -0.91 0.71
CA ILE A 180 -2.34 -2.26 0.16
C ILE A 180 -1.10 -2.58 -0.66
N ASN A 181 -0.42 -3.66 -0.32
CA ASN A 181 0.56 -4.30 -1.18
C ASN A 181 -0.18 -5.29 -2.10
N LEU A 182 -0.31 -4.94 -3.39
CA LEU A 182 -1.14 -5.71 -4.31
C LEU A 182 -0.60 -7.11 -4.59
N GLU A 183 0.72 -7.34 -4.61
CA GLU A 183 1.30 -8.69 -4.76
C GLU A 183 0.86 -9.66 -3.64
N GLN A 184 0.60 -9.15 -2.43
CA GLN A 184 0.31 -10.00 -1.26
C GLN A 184 -1.17 -10.06 -0.92
N GLU A 185 -1.82 -8.90 -0.94
CA GLU A 185 -3.13 -8.71 -0.31
C GLU A 185 -4.27 -8.72 -1.33
N TYR A 186 -4.00 -8.48 -2.63
CA TYR A 186 -5.05 -8.33 -3.65
C TYR A 186 -6.03 -9.50 -3.67
N GLY A 187 -5.53 -10.74 -3.72
CA GLY A 187 -6.38 -11.92 -3.82
C GLY A 187 -7.23 -12.15 -2.56
N SER A 188 -6.70 -11.83 -1.38
CA SER A 188 -7.43 -11.96 -0.12
C SER A 188 -8.54 -10.92 -0.04
N ILE A 189 -8.21 -9.65 -0.30
CA ILE A 189 -9.16 -8.53 -0.26
C ILE A 189 -10.25 -8.72 -1.32
N LEU A 190 -9.91 -9.19 -2.52
CA LEU A 190 -10.90 -9.42 -3.57
C LEU A 190 -11.90 -10.52 -3.18
N LYS A 191 -11.43 -11.64 -2.62
CA LYS A 191 -12.31 -12.72 -2.12
C LYS A 191 -13.19 -12.23 -0.97
N GLU A 192 -12.65 -11.37 -0.14
CA GLU A 192 -13.36 -10.76 0.97
C GLU A 192 -14.50 -9.83 0.51
N LEU A 193 -14.29 -9.10 -0.60
CA LEU A 193 -15.31 -8.24 -1.21
C LEU A 193 -16.34 -9.03 -2.05
N MET A 194 -15.87 -9.94 -2.90
CA MET A 194 -16.66 -10.57 -3.97
C MET A 194 -16.92 -12.07 -3.73
N GLY A 195 -16.67 -12.59 -2.53
CA GLY A 195 -16.82 -14.01 -2.23
C GLY A 195 -15.91 -14.94 -3.04
N PRO A 196 -15.98 -16.26 -2.81
CA PRO A 196 -15.23 -17.25 -3.59
C PRO A 196 -15.73 -17.39 -5.03
N ASP A 197 -17.01 -17.09 -5.29
CA ASP A 197 -17.66 -17.26 -6.59
C ASP A 197 -17.59 -16.00 -7.47
N GLY A 198 -16.97 -14.92 -6.99
CA GLY A 198 -16.91 -13.63 -7.68
C GLY A 198 -18.23 -12.84 -7.64
N SER A 199 -19.18 -13.24 -6.81
CA SER A 199 -20.43 -12.54 -6.55
C SER A 199 -20.34 -11.73 -5.24
N PRO A 200 -20.76 -10.46 -5.22
CA PRO A 200 -20.71 -9.65 -4.00
C PRO A 200 -21.47 -10.33 -2.86
N LEU A 201 -20.87 -10.39 -1.66
CA LEU A 201 -21.44 -11.06 -0.49
C LEU A 201 -22.71 -10.37 0.08
N ALA A 202 -23.03 -9.16 -0.38
CA ALA A 202 -24.22 -8.43 0.05
C ALA A 202 -25.45 -8.76 -0.80
N GLU A 203 -26.55 -9.11 -0.13
CA GLU A 203 -27.86 -9.37 -0.75
C GLU A 203 -28.61 -8.07 -1.11
N GLU A 204 -28.31 -6.95 -0.43
CA GLU A 204 -28.95 -5.66 -0.68
C GLU A 204 -28.36 -4.93 -1.90
N SER A 205 -29.24 -4.50 -2.82
CA SER A 205 -28.89 -3.83 -4.08
C SER A 205 -27.88 -2.65 -3.96
N PRO A 206 -28.07 -1.64 -3.09
CA PRO A 206 -27.14 -0.51 -3.01
C PRO A 206 -25.77 -0.88 -2.44
N LEU A 207 -25.72 -1.77 -1.44
CA LEU A 207 -24.48 -2.24 -0.84
C LEU A 207 -23.70 -3.11 -1.84
N ARG A 208 -24.40 -3.93 -2.61
CA ARG A 208 -23.86 -4.76 -3.68
C ARG A 208 -23.15 -3.91 -4.75
N ALA A 209 -23.75 -2.79 -5.15
CA ALA A 209 -23.16 -1.85 -6.10
C ALA A 209 -21.89 -1.18 -5.54
N SER A 210 -21.91 -0.77 -4.27
CA SER A 210 -20.74 -0.19 -3.58
C SER A 210 -19.57 -1.18 -3.52
N ILE A 211 -19.82 -2.43 -3.12
CA ILE A 211 -18.80 -3.49 -3.04
C ILE A 211 -18.19 -3.77 -4.42
N THR A 212 -19.05 -3.89 -5.44
CA THR A 212 -18.61 -4.12 -6.83
C THR A 212 -17.72 -2.98 -7.32
N ALA A 213 -18.06 -1.74 -6.98
CA ALA A 213 -17.24 -0.58 -7.33
C ALA A 213 -15.88 -0.55 -6.60
N HIS A 214 -15.83 -0.90 -5.30
CA HIS A 214 -14.56 -1.05 -4.58
C HIS A 214 -13.67 -2.11 -5.23
N ALA A 215 -14.24 -3.26 -5.60
CA ALA A 215 -13.53 -4.33 -6.30
C ALA A 215 -13.03 -3.88 -7.69
N ALA A 216 -13.83 -3.10 -8.42
CA ALA A 216 -13.45 -2.54 -9.71
C ALA A 216 -12.30 -1.52 -9.57
N ASN A 217 -12.34 -0.64 -8.57
CA ASN A 217 -11.25 0.31 -8.29
C ASN A 217 -9.95 -0.41 -7.91
N LEU A 218 -10.04 -1.46 -7.08
CA LEU A 218 -8.90 -2.30 -6.70
C LEU A 218 -8.29 -3.01 -7.92
N THR A 219 -9.14 -3.54 -8.80
CA THR A 219 -8.72 -4.22 -10.04
C THR A 219 -8.09 -3.26 -11.03
N LEU A 220 -8.67 -2.07 -11.23
CA LEU A 220 -8.08 -1.02 -12.06
C LEU A 220 -6.68 -0.63 -11.54
N ALA A 221 -6.53 -0.43 -10.23
CA ALA A 221 -5.24 -0.10 -9.64
C ALA A 221 -4.20 -1.21 -9.86
N ARG A 222 -4.57 -2.48 -9.68
CA ARG A 222 -3.71 -3.63 -9.97
C ARG A 222 -3.26 -3.67 -11.43
N ASP A 223 -4.21 -3.63 -12.35
CA ASP A 223 -3.94 -3.82 -13.77
C ASP A 223 -3.08 -2.68 -14.33
N ALA A 224 -3.31 -1.45 -13.86
CA ALA A 224 -2.53 -0.32 -14.28
C ALA A 224 -1.13 -0.30 -13.63
N LEU A 225 -0.99 -0.68 -12.36
CA LEU A 225 0.32 -0.77 -11.70
C LEU A 225 1.16 -1.96 -12.19
N ALA A 226 0.55 -3.00 -12.76
CA ALA A 226 1.26 -4.12 -13.36
C ALA A 226 2.08 -3.73 -14.61
N ILE A 227 1.63 -2.73 -15.36
CA ILE A 227 2.29 -2.23 -16.58
C ILE A 227 3.18 -1.01 -16.35
N LEU A 228 3.06 -0.38 -15.18
CA LEU A 228 3.88 0.77 -14.79
C LEU A 228 5.17 0.32 -14.05
N PRO A 229 6.18 1.20 -13.97
CA PRO A 229 7.36 0.96 -13.14
C PRO A 229 6.98 0.64 -11.69
N SER A 230 7.82 -0.12 -10.99
CA SER A 230 7.61 -0.48 -9.57
C SER A 230 7.61 0.72 -8.61
N THR A 231 8.17 1.86 -9.05
CA THR A 231 8.12 3.13 -8.33
C THR A 231 6.74 3.79 -8.34
N SER A 232 5.87 3.39 -9.28
CA SER A 232 4.54 3.97 -9.42
C SER A 232 3.58 3.51 -8.32
N SER A 233 2.59 4.34 -8.02
CA SER A 233 1.59 4.06 -6.98
C SER A 233 0.18 4.48 -7.41
N ALA A 234 -0.83 3.91 -6.77
CA ALA A 234 -2.22 4.31 -6.95
C ALA A 234 -2.81 4.81 -5.63
N LEU A 235 -3.74 5.74 -5.70
CA LEU A 235 -4.38 6.34 -4.54
C LEU A 235 -5.88 6.42 -4.78
N ILE A 236 -6.65 5.79 -3.90
CA ILE A 236 -8.11 5.86 -3.90
C ILE A 236 -8.52 6.76 -2.74
N THR A 237 -9.30 7.80 -3.02
CA THR A 237 -9.79 8.75 -2.01
C THR A 237 -11.09 9.41 -2.49
N THR A 238 -11.82 10.07 -1.58
CA THR A 238 -13.02 10.83 -1.97
C THR A 238 -12.67 12.19 -2.58
N PRO A 239 -13.55 12.74 -3.45
CA PRO A 239 -13.47 14.12 -3.91
C PRO A 239 -13.42 15.14 -2.75
N ASP A 240 -14.19 14.95 -1.68
CA ASP A 240 -14.17 15.84 -0.49
C ASP A 240 -12.80 15.87 0.20
N ALA A 241 -12.20 14.70 0.39
CA ALA A 241 -10.88 14.57 0.99
C ALA A 241 -9.80 15.20 0.09
N ALA A 242 -9.95 15.05 -1.24
CA ALA A 242 -9.09 15.68 -2.23
C ALA A 242 -9.22 17.21 -2.23
N ALA A 243 -10.44 17.72 -2.09
CA ALA A 243 -10.77 19.14 -1.99
C ALA A 243 -10.37 19.78 -0.66
N ASN A 244 -10.09 18.96 0.37
CA ASN A 244 -9.72 19.39 1.72
C ASN A 244 -10.79 20.29 2.39
N VAL A 245 -12.08 20.07 2.07
CA VAL A 245 -13.22 20.90 2.51
C VAL A 245 -13.30 21.02 4.04
N VAL A 246 -12.98 19.93 4.75
CA VAL A 246 -13.03 19.86 6.23
C VAL A 246 -11.99 20.77 6.92
N ALA A 247 -10.89 21.12 6.26
CA ALA A 247 -9.92 22.08 6.80
C ALA A 247 -10.40 23.53 6.66
N THR A 248 -11.29 23.79 5.70
CA THR A 248 -11.83 25.13 5.42
C THR A 248 -12.97 25.48 6.38
N THR A 249 -13.83 24.53 6.73
CA THR A 249 -14.92 24.72 7.71
C THR A 249 -14.41 24.98 9.13
N ASN A 250 -13.34 24.29 9.56
CA ASN A 250 -12.71 24.54 10.85
C ASN A 250 -11.99 25.90 10.95
N ARG A 251 -11.76 26.61 9.84
CA ARG A 251 -11.28 28.00 9.86
C ARG A 251 -12.41 29.02 10.01
N ALA A 252 -13.67 28.62 9.78
CA ALA A 252 -14.81 29.53 9.74
C ALA A 252 -15.58 29.62 11.07
N ASN A 253 -15.43 28.65 11.99
CA ASN A 253 -16.16 28.63 13.27
C ASN A 253 -15.21 28.61 14.48
N PRO A 254 -14.93 29.77 15.13
CA PRO A 254 -14.20 29.83 16.39
C PRO A 254 -15.10 29.78 17.65
N ALA A 255 -16.38 29.42 17.54
CA ALA A 255 -17.40 29.74 18.57
C ALA A 255 -18.15 28.55 19.21
N LEU A 256 -17.53 27.37 19.34
CA LEU A 256 -18.12 26.25 20.10
C LEU A 256 -17.02 25.53 20.92
N GLU A 257 -16.57 26.20 21.98
CA GLU A 257 -15.88 25.58 23.11
C GLU A 257 -16.94 25.35 24.19
N ASP A 258 -17.47 24.13 24.33
CA ASP A 258 -18.04 23.57 25.57
C ASP A 258 -18.69 22.19 25.29
N GLU A 259 -17.92 21.10 25.45
CA GLU A 259 -18.36 19.72 25.75
C GLU A 259 -17.11 18.92 26.25
N PRO A 260 -17.24 17.87 27.07
CA PRO A 260 -16.43 17.69 28.27
C PRO A 260 -15.30 16.66 28.07
N PHE A 261 -14.09 17.08 28.44
CA PHE A 261 -12.92 16.29 28.85
C PHE A 261 -12.85 14.78 28.47
N GLU A 262 -12.44 14.50 27.22
CA GLU A 262 -11.73 13.26 26.87
C GLU A 262 -10.21 13.48 26.91
N PHE A 263 -9.51 12.72 27.75
CA PHE A 263 -8.09 12.83 28.09
C PHE A 263 -7.08 12.51 26.96
N GLY A 264 -7.52 12.45 25.69
CA GLY A 264 -6.70 12.07 24.52
C GLY A 264 -6.10 13.23 23.71
N GLY A 265 -6.31 14.48 24.13
CA GLY A 265 -6.05 15.67 23.32
C GLY A 265 -4.78 16.47 23.63
N MET A 266 -3.89 16.00 24.51
CA MET A 266 -2.67 16.77 24.82
C MET A 266 -1.57 16.55 23.78
N VAL A 267 -1.28 17.63 23.04
CA VAL A 267 -0.15 17.84 22.11
C VAL A 267 -0.29 17.16 20.74
N THR A 268 -1.20 17.64 19.89
CA THR A 268 -0.89 17.71 18.44
C THR A 268 -1.35 19.04 17.83
N THR A 269 -0.42 19.96 17.55
CA THR A 269 -0.65 21.14 16.70
C THR A 269 -0.69 20.77 15.21
N ARG A 270 -1.11 19.53 14.87
CA ARG A 270 -1.04 19.01 13.50
C ARG A 270 -2.22 19.54 12.68
N ARG A 271 -1.98 20.58 11.88
CA ARG A 271 -2.81 20.94 10.72
C ARG A 271 -3.20 19.65 9.98
N LYS A 272 -4.51 19.34 9.84
CA LYS A 272 -5.01 18.25 8.99
C LYS A 272 -4.43 18.46 7.58
N LYS A 273 -3.52 17.57 7.16
CA LYS A 273 -2.85 17.65 5.86
C LYS A 273 -3.75 17.03 4.80
N ASN A 274 -3.84 17.65 3.62
CA ASN A 274 -4.52 17.06 2.47
C ASN A 274 -3.87 15.69 2.16
N PRO A 275 -4.64 14.58 2.19
CA PRO A 275 -4.08 13.25 2.00
C PRO A 275 -3.44 13.09 0.62
N LEU A 276 -3.97 13.72 -0.43
CA LEU A 276 -3.35 13.68 -1.76
C LEU A 276 -1.96 14.29 -1.72
N LEU A 277 -1.83 15.51 -1.21
CA LEU A 277 -0.53 16.21 -1.14
C LEU A 277 0.44 15.52 -0.20
N HIS A 278 -0.03 14.99 0.93
CA HIS A 278 0.81 14.22 1.85
C HIS A 278 1.37 12.96 1.18
N ASN A 279 0.51 12.16 0.56
CA ASN A 279 0.93 10.93 -0.13
C ASN A 279 1.88 11.25 -1.29
N LEU A 280 1.60 12.32 -2.04
CA LEU A 280 2.44 12.77 -3.14
C LEU A 280 3.86 13.13 -2.68
N LEU A 281 3.99 13.81 -1.53
CA LEU A 281 5.27 14.27 -1.02
C LEU A 281 6.06 13.19 -0.27
N THR A 282 5.38 12.19 0.30
CA THR A 282 6.00 11.25 1.24
C THR A 282 6.00 9.80 0.77
N ASP A 283 5.30 9.48 -0.33
CA ASP A 283 5.05 8.11 -0.82
C ASP A 283 4.50 7.14 0.24
N LYS A 284 3.89 7.72 1.28
CA LYS A 284 3.40 7.00 2.45
C LYS A 284 1.96 7.42 2.73
N PRO A 285 1.12 6.47 3.17
CA PRO A 285 -0.15 6.82 3.75
C PRO A 285 0.07 7.80 4.93
N VAL A 286 -0.93 8.63 5.22
CA VAL A 286 -0.89 9.56 6.37
C VAL A 286 -0.58 8.84 7.69
N PHE A 287 -0.94 7.55 7.78
CA PHE A 287 -0.62 6.65 8.88
C PHE A 287 -0.12 5.30 8.34
N SER A 288 0.92 4.72 8.96
CA SER A 288 1.49 3.43 8.54
C SER A 288 0.50 2.26 8.73
N SER A 289 0.56 1.29 7.82
CA SER A 289 -0.30 0.10 7.79
C SER A 289 0.09 -1.02 8.75
N SER A 290 1.31 -0.98 9.26
CA SER A 290 1.81 -1.94 10.26
C SER A 290 1.52 -1.51 11.70
N LEU A 291 0.91 -0.34 11.92
CA LEU A 291 0.47 0.06 13.25
C LEU A 291 -0.63 -0.89 13.76
N PRO A 292 -0.62 -1.29 15.05
CA PRO A 292 -1.67 -2.09 15.64
C PRO A 292 -2.99 -1.36 15.51
N ILE A 293 -4.03 -2.08 15.11
CA ILE A 293 -5.33 -1.49 14.78
C ILE A 293 -5.92 -0.72 15.98
N ALA A 294 -5.65 -1.17 17.22
CA ALA A 294 -6.10 -0.50 18.45
C ALA A 294 -5.46 0.89 18.68
N ARG A 295 -4.31 1.19 18.04
CA ARG A 295 -3.60 2.48 18.12
C ARG A 295 -3.73 3.31 16.84
N ALA A 296 -4.34 2.73 15.80
CA ALA A 296 -4.67 3.47 14.59
C ALA A 296 -5.90 4.34 14.88
N PRO A 297 -5.86 5.66 14.61
CA PRO A 297 -7.04 6.50 14.85
C PRO A 297 -8.20 6.00 14.01
N ALA A 298 -9.24 5.47 14.63
CA ALA A 298 -10.52 5.27 13.96
C ALA A 298 -11.01 6.67 13.54
N ASN A 299 -11.45 6.82 12.29
CA ASN A 299 -11.99 8.10 11.85
C ASN A 299 -13.16 8.46 12.78
N SER A 300 -13.00 9.57 13.48
CA SER A 300 -13.89 10.10 14.52
C SER A 300 -15.37 10.16 14.12
N GLY A 301 -16.24 9.60 14.96
CA GLY A 301 -17.45 10.28 15.46
C GLY A 301 -18.70 10.39 14.57
N LYS A 302 -18.74 9.85 13.35
CA LYS A 302 -20.00 9.70 12.60
C LYS A 302 -20.23 8.23 12.30
N ALA A 303 -21.43 7.73 12.58
CA ALA A 303 -21.84 6.39 12.16
C ALA A 303 -21.55 6.26 10.65
N PRO A 304 -20.64 5.38 10.22
CA PRO A 304 -20.34 5.23 8.81
C PRO A 304 -21.59 4.71 8.11
N LEU A 305 -22.04 5.39 7.05
CA LEU A 305 -22.91 4.77 6.06
C LEU A 305 -22.19 3.52 5.54
N ILE A 306 -22.86 2.37 5.58
CA ILE A 306 -22.27 1.08 5.21
C ILE A 306 -21.75 1.19 3.76
N GLY A 307 -20.44 1.05 3.56
CA GLY A 307 -19.79 1.10 2.24
C GLY A 307 -19.04 2.39 1.89
N VAL A 308 -19.21 3.48 2.65
CA VAL A 308 -18.52 4.77 2.42
C VAL A 308 -17.41 4.99 3.45
N SER A 309 -16.17 5.10 3.00
CA SER A 309 -15.00 5.34 3.86
C SER A 309 -14.42 6.73 3.62
N THR A 310 -14.39 7.57 4.66
CA THR A 310 -13.80 8.92 4.63
C THR A 310 -12.26 8.94 4.59
N GLY A 311 -11.62 7.76 4.52
CA GLY A 311 -10.17 7.60 4.43
C GLY A 311 -9.65 7.57 2.99
N SER A 312 -8.33 7.45 2.87
CA SER A 312 -7.64 7.21 1.60
C SER A 312 -6.87 5.89 1.65
N THR A 313 -6.89 5.12 0.56
CA THR A 313 -6.11 3.89 0.39
C THR A 313 -4.97 4.14 -0.59
N LEU A 314 -3.73 4.02 -0.13
CA LEU A 314 -2.56 3.98 -0.99
C LEU A 314 -2.32 2.54 -1.45
N LEU A 315 -2.15 2.32 -2.75
CA LEU A 315 -1.84 1.02 -3.31
C LEU A 315 -0.49 1.12 -4.00
N LYS A 316 0.35 0.10 -3.81
CA LYS A 316 1.53 -0.11 -4.63
C LYS A 316 1.42 -1.48 -5.26
N ARG A 317 2.00 -1.65 -6.45
CA ARG A 317 2.16 -2.99 -7.05
C ARG A 317 2.66 -3.95 -5.98
N GLY A 318 3.67 -3.49 -5.24
CA GLY A 318 4.15 -4.16 -4.05
C GLY A 318 5.59 -4.55 -4.19
N MET A 319 6.15 -5.01 -3.08
CA MET A 319 7.39 -5.76 -3.06
C MET A 319 7.03 -7.25 -3.06
N PRO A 320 7.53 -8.07 -4.00
CA PRO A 320 7.31 -9.51 -3.94
C PRO A 320 7.91 -10.03 -2.63
N LEU A 321 7.23 -10.98 -2.00
CA LEU A 321 7.72 -11.66 -0.82
C LEU A 321 7.89 -13.13 -1.12
N THR A 322 9.05 -13.64 -0.75
CA THR A 322 9.30 -15.08 -0.70
C THR A 322 9.37 -15.49 0.76
N ILE A 323 8.46 -16.36 1.17
CA ILE A 323 8.35 -16.83 2.55
C ILE A 323 8.59 -18.34 2.56
N PHE A 324 9.59 -18.78 3.33
CA PHE A 324 9.94 -20.18 3.44
C PHE A 324 9.93 -20.65 4.91
N PRO A 325 9.20 -21.72 5.26
CA PRO A 325 8.24 -22.42 4.41
C PRO A 325 7.01 -21.55 4.11
N ASN A 326 6.26 -21.85 3.04
CA ASN A 326 5.07 -21.07 2.69
C ASN A 326 3.97 -21.24 3.76
N PRO A 327 3.58 -20.20 4.52
CA PRO A 327 2.65 -20.33 5.64
C PRO A 327 1.22 -20.70 5.21
N ARG A 328 0.87 -20.51 3.93
CA ARG A 328 -0.45 -20.90 3.39
C ARG A 328 -0.55 -22.42 3.17
N GLU A 329 0.57 -23.07 2.92
CA GLU A 329 0.63 -24.52 2.71
C GLU A 329 1.00 -25.22 4.02
N ASN A 330 2.00 -24.68 4.72
CA ASN A 330 2.54 -25.21 5.96
C ASN A 330 2.62 -24.09 7.01
N PRO A 331 1.59 -23.91 7.85
CA PRO A 331 1.63 -22.96 8.95
C PRO A 331 2.85 -23.21 9.84
N TRP A 332 3.55 -22.15 10.22
CA TRP A 332 4.76 -22.29 11.03
C TRP A 332 4.38 -22.76 12.43
N ARG A 333 4.86 -23.95 12.79
CA ARG A 333 4.66 -24.58 14.10
C ARG A 333 6.00 -25.03 14.68
N PRO A 334 6.11 -25.15 16.00
CA PRO A 334 7.31 -25.69 16.62
C PRO A 334 7.61 -27.10 16.05
N PRO A 335 8.88 -27.40 15.70
CA PRO A 335 9.24 -28.70 15.16
C PRO A 335 9.03 -29.80 16.20
N GLU A 336 8.67 -31.00 15.74
CA GLU A 336 8.71 -32.20 16.57
C GLU A 336 10.17 -32.57 16.90
N PRO A 337 10.46 -33.04 18.12
CA PRO A 337 11.79 -33.50 18.49
C PRO A 337 12.31 -34.56 17.51
N GLY A 338 13.45 -34.29 16.85
CA GLY A 338 14.04 -35.18 15.85
C GLY A 338 13.45 -35.07 14.43
N GLY A 339 12.48 -34.18 14.20
CA GLY A 339 11.93 -33.91 12.87
C GLY A 339 12.89 -33.13 11.94
N PRO A 340 12.58 -33.05 10.64
CA PRO A 340 13.37 -32.27 9.69
C PRO A 340 13.31 -30.77 10.02
N ARG A 341 14.45 -30.09 9.94
CA ARG A 341 14.57 -28.64 10.24
C ARG A 341 15.03 -27.87 9.00
N LEU A 342 14.51 -26.65 8.85
CA LEU A 342 14.89 -25.74 7.77
C LEU A 342 16.32 -25.22 8.01
N ARG A 343 17.13 -25.12 6.95
CA ARG A 343 18.50 -24.58 7.03
C ARG A 343 18.65 -23.38 6.12
N LEU A 344 19.44 -22.38 6.52
CA LEU A 344 19.73 -21.23 5.65
C LEU A 344 20.57 -21.60 4.42
N THR A 345 21.12 -22.81 4.39
CA THR A 345 21.90 -23.37 3.27
C THR A 345 21.05 -24.16 2.28
N ASP A 346 19.73 -24.21 2.47
CA ASP A 346 18.83 -24.88 1.53
C ASP A 346 18.82 -24.13 0.19
N LYS A 347 18.62 -24.88 -0.92
CA LYS A 347 18.84 -24.38 -2.29
C LYS A 347 17.97 -23.17 -2.67
N ASP A 348 16.87 -22.98 -1.98
CA ASP A 348 15.91 -21.90 -2.25
C ASP A 348 16.32 -20.57 -1.59
N ILE A 349 17.40 -20.56 -0.80
CA ILE A 349 17.93 -19.38 -0.10
C ILE A 349 19.34 -19.05 -0.63
N ASP A 350 19.48 -17.88 -1.26
CA ASP A 350 20.78 -17.28 -1.58
C ASP A 350 21.41 -16.71 -0.29
N LEU A 351 22.18 -17.56 0.39
CA LEU A 351 22.89 -17.21 1.61
C LEU A 351 23.86 -16.03 1.43
N PRO A 352 24.70 -15.95 0.37
CA PRO A 352 25.55 -14.77 0.14
C PRO A 352 24.78 -13.44 0.11
N ARG A 353 23.64 -13.40 -0.58
CA ARG A 353 22.80 -12.19 -0.62
C ARG A 353 22.14 -11.89 0.73
N LEU A 354 21.73 -12.90 1.47
CA LEU A 354 21.20 -12.75 2.83
C LEU A 354 22.25 -12.16 3.78
N VAL A 355 23.47 -12.67 3.74
CA VAL A 355 24.59 -12.16 4.53
C VAL A 355 24.85 -10.69 4.16
N HIS A 356 24.91 -10.36 2.87
CA HIS A 356 25.08 -8.97 2.44
C HIS A 356 23.98 -8.04 2.99
N LEU A 357 22.71 -8.46 2.94
CA LEU A 357 21.59 -7.72 3.50
C LEU A 357 21.75 -7.47 5.00
N ILE A 358 22.14 -8.50 5.77
CA ILE A 358 22.37 -8.37 7.22
C ILE A 358 23.53 -7.40 7.48
N GLU A 359 24.66 -7.58 6.80
CA GLU A 359 25.83 -6.75 7.02
C GLU A 359 25.58 -5.27 6.67
N ASP A 360 24.91 -4.99 5.56
CA ASP A 360 24.53 -3.63 5.17
C ASP A 360 23.56 -3.01 6.18
N SER A 361 22.51 -3.75 6.55
CA SER A 361 21.47 -3.25 7.45
C SER A 361 22.02 -2.89 8.84
N PHE A 362 22.83 -3.77 9.42
CA PHE A 362 23.39 -3.60 10.76
C PHE A 362 24.71 -2.82 10.78
N GLY A 363 25.38 -2.67 9.62
CA GLY A 363 26.67 -1.98 9.52
C GLY A 363 27.85 -2.72 10.13
N ARG A 364 27.76 -4.05 10.21
CA ARG A 364 28.75 -4.91 10.89
C ARG A 364 28.93 -6.21 10.12
N LYS A 365 30.12 -6.80 10.21
CA LYS A 365 30.43 -8.09 9.58
C LYS A 365 29.86 -9.26 10.39
N LEU A 366 29.24 -10.21 9.72
CA LEU A 366 28.63 -11.38 10.33
C LEU A 366 29.65 -12.53 10.37
N ASP A 367 29.80 -13.21 11.51
CA ASP A 367 30.50 -14.50 11.55
C ASP A 367 29.53 -15.57 11.04
N VAL A 368 29.61 -15.88 9.75
CA VAL A 368 28.63 -16.73 9.06
C VAL A 368 28.63 -18.15 9.66
N ASP A 369 29.80 -18.72 9.94
CA ASP A 369 29.92 -20.08 10.45
C ASP A 369 29.35 -20.20 11.87
N ASP A 370 29.65 -19.22 12.73
CA ASP A 370 29.11 -19.14 14.08
C ASP A 370 27.58 -18.95 14.05
N TYR A 371 27.11 -18.03 13.22
CA TYR A 371 25.70 -17.74 13.07
C TYR A 371 24.90 -18.97 12.61
N LEU A 372 25.37 -19.65 11.56
CA LEU A 372 24.72 -20.84 11.02
C LEU A 372 24.66 -21.98 12.04
N LYS A 373 25.74 -22.21 12.81
CA LYS A 373 25.76 -23.22 13.87
C LYS A 373 24.67 -22.97 14.92
N ARG A 374 24.42 -21.70 15.26
CA ARG A 374 23.40 -21.34 16.24
C ARG A 374 21.98 -21.47 15.68
N VAL A 375 21.73 -20.99 14.46
CA VAL A 375 20.35 -20.89 13.95
C VAL A 375 19.85 -22.13 13.24
N ASN A 376 20.70 -22.93 12.58
CA ASN A 376 20.24 -23.99 11.67
C ASN A 376 19.35 -25.05 12.33
N GLU A 377 19.46 -25.23 13.65
CA GLU A 377 18.59 -26.15 14.38
C GLU A 377 17.34 -25.47 14.92
N ASN A 378 17.21 -24.15 14.89
CA ASN A 378 16.06 -23.44 15.47
C ASN A 378 15.24 -22.66 14.45
N ILE A 379 15.52 -22.74 13.14
CA ILE A 379 14.82 -21.91 12.15
C ILE A 379 13.34 -22.28 12.05
N ALA A 380 12.49 -21.29 12.31
CA ALA A 380 11.06 -21.37 12.04
C ALA A 380 10.75 -21.05 10.58
N GLY A 381 11.41 -20.02 10.06
CA GLY A 381 11.33 -19.65 8.66
C GLY A 381 12.04 -18.34 8.35
N ILE A 382 12.03 -18.01 7.06
CA ILE A 382 12.63 -16.80 6.51
C ILE A 382 11.62 -16.06 5.63
N ILE A 383 11.62 -14.74 5.73
CA ILE A 383 10.86 -13.84 4.88
C ILE A 383 11.87 -13.02 4.09
N ILE A 384 11.78 -13.03 2.77
CA ILE A 384 12.65 -12.25 1.88
C ILE A 384 11.77 -11.30 1.08
N ALA A 385 12.10 -10.01 1.09
CA ALA A 385 11.43 -8.98 0.33
C ALA A 385 12.24 -8.54 -0.86
N GLY A 386 11.60 -8.63 -2.03
CA GLY A 386 12.18 -8.25 -3.29
C GLY A 386 13.41 -9.09 -3.60
N GLU A 387 14.41 -8.40 -4.12
CA GLU A 387 15.70 -8.95 -4.47
C GLU A 387 16.68 -8.82 -3.30
N TYR A 388 16.28 -9.32 -2.13
CA TYR A 388 16.99 -9.17 -0.83
C TYR A 388 17.11 -7.70 -0.39
N GLU A 389 16.07 -6.91 -0.64
CA GLU A 389 16.01 -5.51 -0.18
C GLU A 389 15.60 -5.39 1.28
N GLY A 390 14.89 -6.39 1.77
CA GLY A 390 14.62 -6.59 3.19
C GLY A 390 14.39 -8.07 3.49
N GLY A 391 14.45 -8.43 4.76
CA GLY A 391 14.21 -9.80 5.18
C GLY A 391 14.13 -9.96 6.69
N ALA A 392 13.50 -11.06 7.10
CA ALA A 392 13.40 -11.46 8.49
C ALA A 392 13.74 -12.94 8.64
N ILE A 393 14.58 -13.27 9.62
CA ILE A 393 14.91 -14.64 10.01
C ILE A 393 14.25 -14.87 11.37
N LEU A 394 13.44 -15.92 11.44
CA LEU A 394 12.69 -16.25 12.62
C LEU A 394 13.04 -17.65 13.12
N THR A 395 13.07 -17.81 14.43
CA THR A 395 13.46 -19.04 15.11
C THR A 395 12.43 -19.47 16.14
N TRP A 396 12.42 -20.77 16.43
CA TRP A 396 11.79 -21.40 17.57
C TRP A 396 12.83 -21.57 18.66
N GLU A 397 12.88 -20.63 19.59
CA GLU A 397 13.82 -20.68 20.71
C GLU A 397 13.17 -21.38 21.90
N ARG A 398 13.98 -22.05 22.71
CA ARG A 398 13.52 -22.65 23.96
C ARG A 398 14.01 -21.84 25.17
N PRO A 399 13.19 -21.70 26.22
CA PRO A 399 13.65 -21.16 27.49
C PRO A 399 14.83 -21.95 28.06
N GLU A 400 15.70 -21.24 28.78
CA GLU A 400 16.85 -21.85 29.44
C GLU A 400 16.41 -22.93 30.45
N GLY A 401 17.13 -24.05 30.46
CA GLY A 401 16.86 -25.17 31.37
C GLY A 401 15.79 -26.16 30.92
N LEU A 402 15.17 -25.99 29.74
CA LEU A 402 14.28 -26.98 29.14
C LEU A 402 14.99 -27.76 28.03
N ASP A 403 14.76 -29.07 27.95
CA ASP A 403 15.15 -29.86 26.78
C ASP A 403 14.09 -29.76 25.66
N ASP A 404 14.46 -30.19 24.45
CA ASP A 404 13.59 -30.07 23.26
C ASP A 404 12.28 -30.86 23.41
N GLN A 405 12.32 -32.01 24.10
CA GLN A 405 11.15 -32.86 24.33
C GLN A 405 10.15 -32.17 25.27
N THR A 406 10.62 -31.71 26.43
CA THR A 406 9.77 -31.04 27.42
C THR A 406 9.24 -29.71 26.87
N ALA A 407 10.07 -28.95 26.14
CA ALA A 407 9.63 -27.71 25.51
C ALA A 407 8.51 -27.94 24.48
N HIS A 408 8.58 -29.03 23.72
CA HIS A 408 7.56 -29.41 22.75
C HIS A 408 6.26 -29.86 23.45
N GLU A 409 6.35 -30.80 24.38
CA GLU A 409 5.20 -31.35 25.11
C GLU A 409 4.44 -30.29 25.93
N GLN A 410 5.16 -29.33 26.50
CA GLN A 410 4.56 -28.23 27.25
C GLN A 410 4.15 -27.03 26.38
N GLY A 411 4.44 -27.06 25.07
CA GLY A 411 4.15 -25.96 24.16
C GLY A 411 4.88 -24.65 24.52
N ARG A 412 6.11 -24.74 25.03
CA ARG A 412 6.88 -23.59 25.55
C ARG A 412 7.92 -23.03 24.58
N TYR A 413 7.89 -23.46 23.32
CA TYR A 413 8.69 -22.82 22.27
C TYR A 413 8.27 -21.37 22.07
N VAL A 414 9.28 -20.52 21.95
CA VAL A 414 9.12 -19.08 21.78
C VAL A 414 9.38 -18.72 20.32
N PRO A 415 8.37 -18.17 19.60
CA PRO A 415 8.59 -17.59 18.29
C PRO A 415 9.41 -16.31 18.46
N TYR A 416 10.61 -16.32 17.91
CA TYR A 416 11.60 -15.25 18.08
C TYR A 416 12.03 -14.68 16.74
N LEU A 417 12.03 -13.35 16.62
CA LEU A 417 12.59 -12.64 15.46
C LEU A 417 14.07 -12.37 15.72
N ASP A 418 14.93 -13.13 15.03
CA ASP A 418 16.37 -13.14 15.24
C ASP A 418 17.12 -12.06 14.44
N LYS A 419 16.76 -11.91 13.17
CA LYS A 419 17.25 -10.82 12.32
C LYS A 419 16.08 -10.16 11.63
N PHE A 420 16.05 -8.84 11.68
CA PHE A 420 15.19 -8.01 10.87
C PHE A 420 16.09 -7.02 10.13
N ALA A 421 16.28 -7.24 8.84
CA ALA A 421 17.26 -6.52 8.04
C ALA A 421 16.55 -5.83 6.86
N VAL A 422 16.92 -4.57 6.63
CA VAL A 422 16.51 -3.79 5.46
C VAL A 422 17.73 -3.02 4.97
N LEU A 423 18.00 -3.09 3.66
CA LEU A 423 19.12 -2.36 3.05
C LEU A 423 19.02 -0.87 3.38
N ARG A 424 20.14 -0.22 3.69
CA ARG A 424 20.18 1.20 4.07
C ARG A 424 19.56 2.11 3.00
N LYS A 425 19.77 1.80 1.73
CA LYS A 425 19.15 2.52 0.59
C LYS A 425 17.62 2.40 0.55
N SER A 426 17.08 1.34 1.15
CA SER A 426 15.66 1.00 1.21
C SER A 426 15.05 1.34 2.58
N GLN A 427 15.84 1.89 3.52
CA GLN A 427 15.33 2.39 4.79
C GLN A 427 14.66 3.74 4.58
N GLY A 428 13.44 3.90 5.08
CA GLY A 428 12.67 5.14 4.97
C GLY A 428 11.97 5.36 3.62
N SER A 429 12.41 4.70 2.55
CA SER A 429 11.77 4.65 1.22
C SER A 429 10.98 3.33 1.05
N GLY A 430 9.91 3.32 0.24
CA GLY A 430 9.30 2.08 -0.26
C GLY A 430 8.49 1.20 0.70
N GLY A 431 8.55 1.39 2.03
CA GLY A 431 7.74 0.62 2.98
C GLY A 431 8.19 -0.84 3.16
N VAL A 432 9.41 -1.19 2.72
CA VAL A 432 9.95 -2.57 2.79
C VAL A 432 9.89 -3.14 4.21
N ALA A 433 10.30 -2.35 5.21
CA ALA A 433 10.20 -2.75 6.62
C ALA A 433 8.76 -3.07 7.03
N ASP A 434 7.81 -2.21 6.67
CA ASP A 434 6.39 -2.41 7.00
C ASP A 434 5.83 -3.66 6.27
N VAL A 435 6.28 -3.93 5.03
CA VAL A 435 5.90 -5.13 4.26
C VAL A 435 6.41 -6.41 4.93
N VAL A 436 7.70 -6.49 5.28
CA VAL A 436 8.29 -7.65 5.96
C VAL A 436 7.61 -7.87 7.32
N PHE A 437 7.39 -6.80 8.07
CA PHE A 437 6.76 -6.87 9.40
C PHE A 437 5.29 -7.30 9.34
N ASN A 438 4.52 -6.79 8.37
CA ASN A 438 3.14 -7.22 8.17
C ASN A 438 3.05 -8.69 7.79
N ALA A 439 3.92 -9.17 6.90
CA ALA A 439 3.96 -10.59 6.53
C ALA A 439 4.33 -11.47 7.73
N MET A 440 5.27 -11.03 8.56
CA MET A 440 5.64 -11.70 9.80
C MET A 440 4.46 -11.81 10.77
N VAL A 441 3.84 -10.69 11.14
CA VAL A 441 2.82 -10.67 12.21
C VAL A 441 1.45 -11.14 11.73
N ARG A 442 1.06 -10.91 10.47
CA ARG A 442 -0.27 -11.30 9.97
C ARG A 442 -0.29 -12.67 9.31
N GLY A 443 0.83 -13.06 8.69
CA GLY A 443 0.94 -14.30 7.93
C GLY A 443 1.61 -15.43 8.70
N CYS A 444 2.80 -15.16 9.24
CA CYS A 444 3.67 -16.22 9.79
C CYS A 444 3.38 -16.49 11.28
N PHE A 445 3.23 -15.44 12.08
CA PHE A 445 2.99 -15.49 13.53
C PHE A 445 1.80 -14.62 13.96
N PRO A 446 0.56 -14.97 13.56
CA PRO A 446 -0.64 -14.24 13.96
C PRO A 446 -0.86 -14.21 15.47
N ASP A 447 -0.42 -15.25 16.20
CA ASP A 447 -0.58 -15.35 17.65
C ASP A 447 0.48 -14.57 18.44
N GLY A 448 1.52 -14.08 17.76
CA GLY A 448 2.56 -13.26 18.36
C GLY A 448 3.97 -13.79 18.14
N VAL A 449 4.92 -12.86 18.12
CA VAL A 449 6.36 -13.09 18.05
C VAL A 449 7.05 -12.12 19.01
N CYS A 450 8.16 -12.52 19.62
CA CYS A 450 8.98 -11.64 20.45
C CYS A 450 10.35 -11.38 19.81
N TRP A 451 10.98 -10.28 20.20
CA TRP A 451 12.34 -9.95 19.79
C TRP A 451 13.01 -9.04 20.80
N ARG A 452 14.33 -8.93 20.70
CA ARG A 452 15.11 -7.93 21.42
C ARG A 452 15.74 -6.92 20.47
N SER A 453 15.97 -5.73 20.99
CA SER A 453 16.69 -4.65 20.32
C SER A 453 17.53 -3.90 21.34
N ARG A 454 18.70 -3.39 20.95
CA ARG A 454 19.55 -2.60 21.85
C ARG A 454 18.82 -1.34 22.30
N LYS A 455 19.02 -0.90 23.54
CA LYS A 455 18.28 0.26 24.11
C LYS A 455 18.49 1.56 23.32
N ASP A 456 19.66 1.72 22.73
CA ASP A 456 20.11 2.86 21.93
C ASP A 456 19.76 2.74 20.42
N ASN A 457 19.14 1.65 19.98
CA ASN A 457 18.77 1.48 18.58
C ASN A 457 17.73 2.55 18.15
N PRO A 458 18.01 3.39 17.14
CA PRO A 458 17.08 4.41 16.67
C PRO A 458 15.75 3.84 16.15
N VAL A 459 15.74 2.57 15.73
CA VAL A 459 14.55 1.86 15.25
C VAL A 459 13.56 1.54 16.38
N ASN A 460 13.96 1.64 17.65
CA ASN A 460 13.07 1.35 18.79
C ASN A 460 11.78 2.17 18.80
N LYS A 461 11.81 3.40 18.28
CA LYS A 461 10.59 4.20 18.11
C LYS A 461 9.60 3.52 17.16
N TRP A 462 10.11 2.98 16.05
CA TRP A 462 9.31 2.25 15.06
C TRP A 462 8.78 0.92 15.62
N TYR A 463 9.57 0.20 16.43
CA TYR A 463 9.12 -1.01 17.12
C TYR A 463 8.04 -0.72 18.17
N PHE A 464 8.21 0.32 18.99
CA PHE A 464 7.25 0.69 20.02
C PHE A 464 5.85 0.99 19.45
N GLU A 465 5.82 1.65 18.31
CA GLU A 465 4.60 1.94 17.56
C GLU A 465 3.89 0.66 17.08
N ARG A 466 4.62 -0.44 16.87
CA ARG A 466 4.17 -1.69 16.22
C ARG A 466 3.98 -2.88 17.15
N SER A 467 4.65 -2.89 18.30
CA SER A 467 4.52 -3.90 19.34
C SER A 467 3.22 -3.73 20.13
N THR A 468 2.67 -4.84 20.63
CA THR A 468 1.59 -4.82 21.63
C THR A 468 2.14 -4.47 23.01
N GLY A 469 3.37 -4.88 23.31
CA GLY A 469 4.07 -4.51 24.54
C GLY A 469 5.60 -4.50 24.41
N THR A 470 6.23 -3.91 25.42
CA THR A 470 7.68 -3.80 25.53
C THR A 470 8.13 -3.90 26.99
N SER A 471 9.33 -4.41 27.23
CA SER A 471 9.96 -4.46 28.54
C SER A 471 11.46 -4.18 28.41
N LYS A 472 11.99 -3.31 29.28
CA LYS A 472 13.43 -3.07 29.36
C LYS A 472 14.04 -4.11 30.28
N LEU A 473 14.96 -4.92 29.75
CA LEU A 473 15.62 -5.95 30.55
C LEU A 473 16.64 -5.30 31.50
N SER A 474 16.57 -5.67 32.77
CA SER A 474 17.49 -5.23 33.82
C SER A 474 18.85 -5.92 33.66
N GLY A 475 19.93 -5.20 33.94
CA GLY A 475 21.29 -5.76 33.94
C GLY A 475 21.91 -6.02 32.57
N CYS A 476 21.25 -5.67 31.46
CA CYS A 476 21.83 -5.78 30.10
C CYS A 476 21.37 -4.63 29.20
N ASN A 477 21.97 -4.46 28.01
CA ASN A 477 21.63 -3.38 27.08
C ASN A 477 20.46 -3.72 26.13
N TRP A 478 19.49 -4.54 26.57
CA TRP A 478 18.40 -5.03 25.71
C TRP A 478 17.03 -4.49 26.11
N THR A 479 16.21 -4.19 25.11
CA THR A 479 14.76 -3.97 25.22
C THR A 479 14.05 -5.09 24.49
N MET A 480 13.14 -5.77 25.18
CA MET A 480 12.28 -6.79 24.63
C MET A 480 10.98 -6.17 24.09
N PHE A 481 10.50 -6.70 22.98
CA PHE A 481 9.24 -6.32 22.34
C PHE A 481 8.47 -7.57 21.94
N TRP A 482 7.14 -7.47 21.85
CA TRP A 482 6.30 -8.57 21.36
C TRP A 482 5.04 -8.06 20.66
N THR A 483 4.42 -8.93 19.87
CA THR A 483 3.13 -8.69 19.20
C THR A 483 2.00 -9.56 19.73
N THR A 484 2.27 -10.46 20.66
CA THR A 484 1.29 -11.34 21.31
C THR A 484 0.17 -10.51 21.94
N PRO A 485 -1.10 -10.72 21.52
CA PRO A 485 -2.23 -9.97 22.07
C PRO A 485 -2.52 -10.37 23.53
N GLY A 486 -2.98 -9.41 24.33
CA GLY A 486 -3.59 -9.71 25.65
C GLY A 486 -2.66 -10.23 26.75
N LEU A 487 -1.34 -10.14 26.59
CA LEU A 487 -0.41 -10.53 27.65
C LEU A 487 -0.44 -9.55 28.84
N ASP A 488 -0.90 -10.02 30.00
CA ASP A 488 -0.74 -9.35 31.30
C ASP A 488 0.73 -9.40 31.75
N PRO A 489 1.26 -8.37 32.45
CA PRO A 489 2.60 -8.40 33.06
C PRO A 489 2.97 -9.66 33.86
N ARG A 490 2.00 -10.41 34.38
CA ARG A 490 2.22 -11.66 35.14
C ARG A 490 2.11 -12.94 34.30
N HIS A 491 1.86 -12.84 32.99
CA HIS A 491 1.68 -13.99 32.14
C HIS A 491 2.97 -14.84 32.03
N PRO A 492 2.91 -16.17 32.19
CA PRO A 492 4.11 -17.02 32.20
C PRO A 492 4.95 -16.92 30.91
N THR A 493 4.31 -16.72 29.76
CA THR A 493 4.98 -16.49 28.46
C THR A 493 5.98 -15.33 28.48
N LEU A 494 5.77 -14.29 29.29
CA LEU A 494 6.72 -13.19 29.40
C LEU A 494 8.04 -13.63 30.04
N ARG A 495 8.00 -14.61 30.95
CA ARG A 495 9.22 -15.20 31.53
C ARG A 495 9.99 -16.02 30.49
N ASP A 496 9.26 -16.75 29.65
CA ASP A 496 9.84 -17.51 28.55
C ASP A 496 10.48 -16.59 27.51
N TYR A 497 9.80 -15.48 27.16
CA TYR A 497 10.36 -14.46 26.28
C TYR A 497 11.59 -13.78 26.88
N GLU A 498 11.56 -13.44 28.18
CA GLU A 498 12.70 -12.85 28.86
C GLU A 498 13.90 -13.81 28.90
N SER A 499 13.66 -15.09 29.21
CA SER A 499 14.70 -16.14 29.21
C SER A 499 15.37 -16.25 27.84
N VAL A 500 14.58 -16.34 26.76
CA VAL A 500 15.11 -16.39 25.39
C VAL A 500 15.86 -15.11 25.03
N CYS A 501 15.29 -13.93 25.29
CA CYS A 501 15.92 -12.65 24.95
C CYS A 501 17.25 -12.43 25.68
N ARG A 502 17.42 -13.01 26.86
CA ARG A 502 18.69 -12.99 27.61
C ARG A 502 19.68 -14.04 27.09
N GLY A 503 19.20 -15.24 26.77
CA GLY A 503 20.05 -16.38 26.38
C GLY A 503 20.60 -16.34 24.96
N VAL A 504 19.97 -15.61 24.02
CA VAL A 504 20.49 -15.54 22.64
C VAL A 504 21.85 -14.84 22.61
N GLU A 505 22.85 -15.47 22.00
CA GLU A 505 24.21 -14.92 21.89
C GLU A 505 24.40 -14.06 20.62
N PRO A 506 25.25 -13.02 20.64
CA PRO A 506 25.60 -12.25 19.44
C PRO A 506 26.53 -13.03 18.50
N SER A 507 26.25 -13.03 17.19
CA SER A 507 27.06 -13.74 16.17
C SER A 507 27.82 -12.79 15.23
N TRP A 508 28.36 -11.68 15.75
CA TRP A 508 29.12 -10.71 14.95
C TRP A 508 30.61 -11.08 14.89
N ALA A 509 31.26 -10.82 13.75
CA ALA A 509 32.68 -11.14 13.54
C ALA A 509 33.61 -10.34 14.49
N ASP A 510 33.20 -9.14 14.87
CA ASP A 510 33.94 -8.27 15.77
C ASP A 510 33.51 -8.50 17.24
N ASN A 511 34.48 -8.77 18.11
CA ASN A 511 34.36 -8.89 19.58
C ASN A 511 33.50 -10.05 20.11
N LYS A 512 34.00 -11.29 19.98
CA LYS A 512 33.43 -12.52 20.61
C LYS A 512 33.35 -12.49 22.16
N HIS A 513 33.79 -11.41 22.81
CA HIS A 513 33.96 -11.31 24.27
C HIS A 513 33.22 -10.14 24.95
N ILE A 514 32.47 -9.30 24.22
CA ILE A 514 31.65 -8.27 24.88
C ILE A 514 30.28 -8.87 25.19
N LEU A 515 30.12 -9.33 26.43
CA LEU A 515 28.80 -9.53 27.03
C LEU A 515 28.12 -8.15 27.14
N ASP A 516 27.07 -7.92 26.34
CA ASP A 516 26.25 -6.69 26.31
C ASP A 516 24.92 -6.80 27.06
#